data_AF-A0AAE1W5K0-F1
#
_entry.id   AF-A0AAE1W5K0-F1
#
_cell.length_a   1.000
_cell.length_b   1.000
_cell.length_c   1.000
_cell.angle_alpha   90.00
_cell.angle_beta   90.00
_cell.angle_gamma   90.00
#
_symmetry.space_group_name_H-M   'P 1'
#
loop_
_entity.id
_entity.type
_entity.pdbx_description
1 polymer ?
#
loop_
_entity_poly.entity_id
_entity_poly.type
_entity_poly.pdbx_seq_one_letter_code
_entity_poly.pdbx_strand_id
1 'polypeptide(L)'
;MVCFQLNALLCALFLSINFLEFCVGVDTLLPNQTIVVGQTLMSESQVFEMGFFSPGNSRNRYLGIWYISTPDVVVWVANRDEPVPDSGEVLLAIAGNGDLVISSAGRVVWSTNSSGVAASPVLQLLDTGNLVLVDGESESSAQGCIWQSFDYPTDTWLPGMRMVDDIDAGGKSI
;
A
#
# COMPACT_ATOMS: atom_id res chain seq x y z
N MET A 1 13.32 49.22 -21.57
CA MET A 1 13.70 47.85 -21.99
C MET A 1 13.95 46.92 -20.80
N VAL A 2 14.66 47.37 -19.76
CA VAL A 2 14.98 46.56 -18.55
C VAL A 2 13.73 46.16 -17.72
N CYS A 3 12.76 47.05 -17.49
CA CYS A 3 11.54 46.71 -16.73
C CYS A 3 10.67 45.63 -17.39
N PHE A 4 10.67 45.56 -18.72
CA PHE A 4 9.86 44.58 -19.45
C PHE A 4 10.42 43.16 -19.29
N GLN A 5 11.76 43.04 -19.23
CA GLN A 5 12.43 41.76 -19.00
C GLN A 5 12.29 41.27 -17.55
N LEU A 6 12.28 42.17 -16.57
CA LEU A 6 12.07 41.80 -15.16
C LEU A 6 10.66 41.24 -14.91
N ASN A 7 9.63 41.85 -15.49
CA ASN A 7 8.24 41.35 -15.40
C ASN A 7 8.05 40.01 -16.10
N ALA A 8 8.69 39.81 -17.27
CA ALA A 8 8.63 38.53 -17.97
C ALA A 8 9.31 37.40 -17.18
N LEU A 9 10.44 37.67 -16.52
CA LEU A 9 11.14 36.71 -15.67
C LEU A 9 10.30 36.34 -14.43
N LEU A 10 9.64 37.32 -13.80
CA LEU A 10 8.74 37.11 -12.67
C LEU A 10 7.50 36.27 -13.07
N CYS A 11 6.91 36.54 -14.23
CA CYS A 11 5.81 35.73 -14.76
C CYS A 11 6.25 34.29 -15.08
N ALA A 12 7.43 34.10 -15.66
CA ALA A 12 7.97 32.77 -15.95
C ALA A 12 8.25 31.97 -14.66
N LEU A 13 8.82 32.62 -13.63
CA LEU A 13 9.00 32.02 -12.30
C LEU A 13 7.66 31.64 -11.67
N PHE A 14 6.66 32.54 -11.71
CA PHE A 14 5.32 32.23 -11.21
C PHE A 14 4.68 31.05 -11.94
N LEU A 15 4.76 31.00 -13.28
CA LEU A 15 4.23 29.89 -14.08
C LEU A 15 4.97 28.57 -13.79
N SER A 16 6.28 28.61 -13.55
CA SER A 16 7.07 27.43 -13.20
C SER A 16 6.74 26.88 -11.81
N ILE A 17 6.41 27.74 -10.84
CA ILE A 17 5.99 27.33 -9.48
C ILE A 17 4.60 26.70 -9.51
N ASN A 18 3.69 27.16 -10.38
CA ASN A 18 2.37 26.55 -10.56
C ASN A 18 2.42 25.20 -11.32
N PHE A 19 3.54 24.88 -11.98
CA PHE A 19 3.76 23.58 -12.63
C PHE A 19 4.41 22.54 -11.70
N LEU A 20 4.88 22.96 -10.53
CA LEU A 20 5.36 22.07 -9.47
C LEU A 20 4.20 21.67 -8.57
N GLU A 21 3.27 20.87 -9.11
CA GLU A 21 2.39 20.08 -8.25
C GLU A 21 3.24 18.99 -7.61
N PHE A 22 3.77 19.26 -6.41
CA PHE A 22 4.34 18.23 -5.58
C PHE A 22 3.17 17.43 -4.99
N CYS A 23 2.86 16.29 -5.61
CA CYS A 23 1.96 15.31 -4.99
C CYS A 23 2.73 14.69 -3.82
N VAL A 24 2.44 15.14 -2.60
CA VAL A 24 2.92 14.44 -1.40
C VAL A 24 2.19 13.11 -1.36
N GLY A 25 2.93 12.02 -1.55
CA GLY A 25 2.40 10.69 -1.30
C GLY A 25 1.98 10.54 0.15
N VAL A 26 0.80 9.98 0.37
CA VAL A 26 0.33 9.63 1.71
C VAL A 26 0.79 8.19 1.97
N ASP A 27 1.44 7.96 3.11
CA ASP A 27 1.97 6.65 3.53
C ASP A 27 0.99 5.90 4.44
N THR A 28 -0.04 6.57 4.95
CA THR A 28 -1.06 6.00 5.84
C THR A 28 -2.48 6.04 5.26
N LEU A 29 -3.27 4.99 5.51
CA LEU A 29 -4.71 4.95 5.29
C LEU A 29 -5.44 4.84 6.64
N LEU A 30 -6.31 5.81 6.93
CA LEU A 30 -7.09 5.89 8.17
C LEU A 30 -8.43 5.14 8.06
N PRO A 31 -9.09 4.84 9.20
CA PRO A 31 -10.46 4.35 9.19
C PRO A 31 -11.38 5.31 8.42
N ASN A 32 -12.25 4.77 7.58
CA ASN A 32 -13.14 5.49 6.64
C ASN A 32 -12.50 6.06 5.38
N GLN A 33 -11.20 5.86 5.17
CA GLN A 33 -10.58 6.09 3.87
C GLN A 33 -10.57 4.80 3.06
N THR A 34 -10.54 4.97 1.75
CA THR A 34 -10.51 3.87 0.79
C THR A 34 -9.51 4.18 -0.30
N ILE A 35 -8.87 3.15 -0.84
CA ILE A 35 -8.07 3.24 -2.06
C ILE A 35 -8.86 2.56 -3.16
N VAL A 36 -9.07 3.23 -4.29
CA VAL A 36 -9.66 2.67 -5.50
C VAL A 36 -8.63 2.60 -6.62
N VAL A 37 -9.00 2.03 -7.77
CA VAL A 37 -8.12 1.97 -8.94
C VAL A 37 -7.64 3.36 -9.34
N GLY A 38 -6.32 3.51 -9.54
CA GLY A 38 -5.67 4.77 -9.87
C GLY A 38 -5.25 5.62 -8.67
N GLN A 39 -5.60 5.20 -7.44
CA GLN A 39 -5.06 5.76 -6.20
C GLN A 39 -4.01 4.82 -5.62
N THR A 40 -3.02 5.40 -4.95
CA THR A 40 -1.90 4.65 -4.36
C THR A 40 -1.53 5.19 -2.98
N LEU A 41 -0.84 4.35 -2.21
CA LEU A 41 -0.16 4.69 -0.97
C LEU A 41 1.34 4.62 -1.22
N MET A 42 2.08 5.64 -0.83
CA MET A 42 3.54 5.70 -1.05
C MET A 42 4.27 5.72 0.28
N SER A 43 5.37 4.97 0.39
CA SER A 43 6.20 5.04 1.59
C SER A 43 6.74 6.46 1.82
N GLU A 44 7.05 6.80 3.07
CA GLU A 44 7.48 8.16 3.47
C GLU A 44 8.62 8.72 2.60
N SER A 45 9.64 7.92 2.35
CA SER A 45 10.79 8.28 1.49
C SER A 45 10.56 7.99 0.00
N GLN A 46 9.33 7.65 -0.41
CA GLN A 46 8.94 7.36 -1.80
C GLN A 46 9.81 6.27 -2.45
N VAL A 47 10.07 5.19 -1.69
CA VAL A 47 10.81 4.02 -2.19
C VAL A 47 9.84 2.99 -2.76
N PHE A 48 8.74 2.77 -2.04
CA PHE A 48 7.71 1.81 -2.38
C PHE A 48 6.37 2.50 -2.61
N GLU A 49 5.57 1.90 -3.48
CA GLU A 49 4.20 2.31 -3.77
C GLU A 49 3.30 1.08 -3.75
N MET A 50 2.07 1.27 -3.29
CA MET A 50 1.04 0.24 -3.17
C MET A 50 -0.24 0.71 -3.86
N GLY A 51 -0.84 -0.16 -4.66
CA GLY A 51 -2.12 0.13 -5.31
C GLY A 51 -2.65 -1.01 -6.15
N PHE A 52 -3.75 -0.74 -6.86
CA PHE A 52 -4.36 -1.70 -7.78
C PHE A 52 -3.67 -1.70 -9.14
N PHE A 53 -3.40 -2.89 -9.67
CA PHE A 53 -2.80 -3.08 -10.99
C PHE A 53 -3.42 -4.27 -11.74
N SER A 54 -3.10 -4.36 -13.04
CA SER A 54 -3.44 -5.52 -13.89
C SER A 54 -2.19 -5.99 -14.63
N PRO A 55 -1.76 -7.26 -14.47
CA PRO A 55 -0.57 -7.75 -15.13
C PRO A 55 -0.80 -7.99 -16.63
N GLY A 56 0.06 -7.40 -17.47
CA GLY A 56 0.02 -7.56 -18.92
C GLY A 56 -1.34 -7.19 -19.52
N ASN A 57 -1.93 -8.12 -20.29
CA ASN A 57 -3.25 -7.95 -20.91
C ASN A 57 -4.39 -8.61 -20.09
N SER A 58 -4.12 -8.95 -18.83
CA SER A 58 -5.13 -9.56 -17.95
C SER A 58 -6.25 -8.56 -17.66
N ARG A 59 -7.47 -9.07 -17.59
CA ARG A 59 -8.65 -8.33 -17.09
C ARG A 59 -8.89 -8.57 -15.61
N ASN A 60 -7.88 -9.04 -14.88
CA ASN A 60 -7.95 -9.20 -13.44
C ASN A 60 -7.22 -8.05 -12.75
N ARG A 61 -7.75 -7.65 -11.61
CA ARG A 61 -7.23 -6.62 -10.71
C ARG A 61 -6.63 -7.28 -9.49
N TYR A 62 -5.45 -6.80 -9.13
CA TYR A 62 -4.68 -7.22 -7.98
C TYR A 62 -4.28 -5.99 -7.18
N LEU A 63 -4.20 -6.12 -5.87
CA LEU A 63 -3.52 -5.15 -5.02
C LEU A 63 -2.08 -5.61 -4.82
N GLY A 64 -1.12 -4.73 -5.11
CA GLY A 64 0.30 -5.06 -4.96
C GLY A 64 1.14 -3.89 -4.50
N ILE A 65 2.40 -4.22 -4.17
CA ILE A 65 3.45 -3.28 -3.79
C ILE A 65 4.58 -3.40 -4.82
N TRP A 66 5.16 -2.29 -5.25
CA TRP A 66 6.29 -2.23 -6.17
C TRP A 66 7.26 -1.13 -5.76
N TYR A 67 8.48 -1.19 -6.33
CA TYR A 67 9.42 -0.07 -6.25
C TYR A 67 8.98 1.04 -7.20
N ILE A 68 8.99 2.29 -6.74
CA ILE A 68 8.64 3.45 -7.58
C ILE A 68 9.59 3.58 -8.78
N SER A 69 10.87 3.21 -8.60
CA SER A 69 11.87 3.24 -9.67
C SER A 69 11.66 2.17 -10.74
N THR A 70 10.94 1.09 -10.43
CA THR A 70 10.63 -0.02 -11.36
C THR A 70 9.20 -0.52 -11.17
N PRO A 71 8.17 0.26 -11.58
CA PRO A 71 6.76 -0.07 -11.32
C PRO A 71 6.29 -1.39 -11.94
N ASP A 72 6.97 -1.88 -12.97
CA ASP A 72 6.65 -3.15 -13.63
C ASP A 72 7.04 -4.39 -12.79
N VAL A 73 7.83 -4.21 -11.72
CA VAL A 73 8.28 -5.29 -10.83
C VAL A 73 7.51 -5.22 -9.51
N VAL A 74 6.47 -6.04 -9.43
CA VAL A 74 5.64 -6.18 -8.23
C VAL A 74 6.35 -7.12 -7.25
N VAL A 75 6.55 -6.68 -6.01
CA VAL A 75 7.30 -7.40 -4.96
C VAL A 75 6.40 -8.06 -3.92
N TRP A 76 5.12 -7.69 -3.89
CA TRP A 76 4.12 -8.30 -3.02
C TRP A 76 2.72 -8.16 -3.63
N VAL A 77 1.87 -9.17 -3.45
CA VAL A 77 0.49 -9.21 -3.99
C VAL A 77 -0.47 -9.78 -2.94
N ALA A 78 -1.51 -9.02 -2.58
CA ALA A 78 -2.48 -9.43 -1.56
C ALA A 78 -3.38 -10.58 -2.05
N ASN A 79 -4.19 -10.30 -3.06
CA ASN A 79 -5.22 -11.19 -3.58
C ASN A 79 -4.71 -12.04 -4.76
N ARG A 80 -3.51 -12.63 -4.60
CA ARG A 80 -2.85 -13.44 -5.64
C ARG A 80 -3.71 -14.64 -6.10
N ASP A 81 -4.36 -15.30 -5.15
CA ASP A 81 -5.11 -16.53 -5.39
C ASP A 81 -6.59 -16.25 -5.70
N GLU A 82 -7.09 -15.07 -5.33
CA GLU A 82 -8.47 -14.61 -5.57
C GLU A 82 -8.49 -13.27 -6.34
N PRO A 83 -8.13 -13.27 -7.64
CA PRO A 83 -8.17 -12.06 -8.46
C PRO A 83 -9.58 -11.49 -8.64
N VAL A 84 -9.68 -10.17 -8.73
CA VAL A 84 -10.96 -9.48 -8.98
C VAL A 84 -11.12 -9.21 -10.48
N PRO A 85 -12.21 -9.65 -11.13
CA PRO A 85 -12.48 -9.28 -12.53
C PRO A 85 -12.67 -7.77 -12.70
N ASP A 86 -12.12 -7.20 -13.78
CA ASP A 86 -12.24 -5.80 -14.19
C ASP A 86 -13.61 -5.50 -14.80
N SER A 87 -14.67 -5.74 -14.01
CA SER A 87 -16.07 -5.57 -14.41
C SER A 87 -16.89 -4.75 -13.42
N GLY A 88 -16.27 -4.25 -12.36
CA GLY A 88 -16.94 -3.50 -11.32
C GLY A 88 -15.98 -2.70 -10.46
N GLU A 89 -16.53 -2.01 -9.47
CA GLU A 89 -15.75 -1.30 -8.47
C GLU A 89 -14.92 -2.30 -7.64
N VAL A 90 -13.66 -1.94 -7.41
CA VAL A 90 -12.77 -2.61 -6.46
C VAL A 90 -12.15 -1.55 -5.56
N LEU A 91 -12.15 -1.81 -4.27
CA LEU A 91 -11.60 -0.90 -3.28
C LEU A 91 -10.91 -1.66 -2.16
N LEU A 92 -9.88 -1.03 -1.60
CA LEU A 92 -9.22 -1.40 -0.37
C LEU A 92 -9.72 -0.49 0.75
N ALA A 93 -10.05 -1.06 1.91
CA ALA A 93 -10.47 -0.31 3.08
C ALA A 93 -10.11 -1.06 4.37
N ILE A 94 -10.12 -0.33 5.48
CA ILE A 94 -10.16 -0.93 6.82
C ILE A 94 -11.62 -1.14 7.20
N ALA A 95 -12.02 -2.40 7.40
CA ALA A 95 -13.36 -2.77 7.81
C ALA A 95 -13.64 -2.38 9.27
N GLY A 96 -14.91 -2.32 9.65
CA GLY A 96 -15.31 -1.91 11.00
C GLY A 96 -14.84 -2.84 12.12
N ASN A 97 -14.40 -4.06 11.79
CA ASN A 97 -13.76 -5.00 12.73
C ASN A 97 -12.23 -4.81 12.83
N GLY A 98 -11.66 -3.85 12.10
CA GLY A 98 -10.23 -3.57 12.06
C GLY A 98 -9.46 -4.29 10.96
N ASP A 99 -10.07 -5.23 10.23
CA ASP A 99 -9.38 -5.95 9.15
C ASP A 99 -9.15 -5.07 7.93
N LEU A 100 -7.99 -5.25 7.28
CA LEU A 100 -7.79 -4.74 5.94
C LEU A 100 -8.51 -5.64 4.94
N VAL A 101 -9.38 -5.06 4.12
CA VAL A 101 -10.23 -5.81 3.17
C VAL A 101 -10.14 -5.25 1.76
N ILE A 102 -10.11 -6.14 0.78
CA ILE A 102 -10.41 -5.82 -0.62
C ILE A 102 -11.85 -6.24 -0.86
N SER A 103 -12.64 -5.34 -1.41
CA SER A 103 -14.03 -5.63 -1.77
C SER A 103 -14.31 -5.27 -3.22
N SER A 104 -15.21 -6.02 -3.84
CA SER A 104 -15.73 -5.74 -5.18
C SER A 104 -17.24 -5.91 -5.22
N ALA A 105 -17.94 -4.93 -5.80
CA ALA A 105 -19.40 -4.90 -5.86
C ALA A 105 -20.09 -5.19 -4.51
N GLY A 106 -19.51 -4.65 -3.41
CA GLY A 106 -20.03 -4.81 -2.05
C GLY A 106 -19.75 -6.17 -1.39
N ARG A 107 -18.92 -7.03 -2.00
CA ARG A 107 -18.50 -8.32 -1.43
C ARG A 107 -17.01 -8.29 -1.10
N VAL A 108 -16.66 -8.77 0.09
CA VAL A 108 -15.24 -8.97 0.47
C VAL A 108 -14.70 -10.15 -0.34
N VAL A 109 -13.57 -9.94 -1.00
CA VAL A 109 -12.85 -10.94 -1.82
C VAL A 109 -11.51 -11.33 -1.21
N TRP A 110 -10.98 -10.51 -0.30
CA TRP A 110 -9.74 -10.79 0.42
C TRP A 110 -9.74 -10.01 1.72
N SER A 111 -9.19 -10.60 2.77
CA SER A 111 -9.04 -9.98 4.09
C SER A 111 -7.79 -10.48 4.78
N THR A 112 -7.23 -9.67 5.66
CA THR A 112 -6.08 -10.07 6.52
C THR A 112 -6.43 -11.13 7.54
N ASN A 113 -7.73 -11.29 7.89
CA ASN A 113 -8.22 -12.18 8.94
C ASN A 113 -7.41 -12.01 10.24
N SER A 114 -7.19 -10.76 10.63
CA SER A 114 -6.39 -10.44 11.80
C SER A 114 -7.14 -10.83 13.07
N SER A 115 -6.43 -11.39 14.03
CA SER A 115 -7.01 -11.80 15.33
C SER A 115 -7.11 -10.65 16.34
N GLY A 116 -6.56 -9.48 16.01
CA GLY A 116 -6.44 -8.34 16.91
C GLY A 116 -7.62 -7.37 16.78
N VAL A 117 -8.19 -6.97 17.92
CA VAL A 117 -9.12 -5.84 17.99
C VAL A 117 -8.32 -4.58 18.20
N ALA A 118 -8.43 -3.61 17.31
CA ALA A 118 -7.75 -2.33 17.39
C ALA A 118 -8.72 -1.20 17.72
N ALA A 119 -8.31 -0.26 18.58
CA ALA A 119 -9.12 0.92 18.89
C ALA A 119 -9.10 1.93 17.74
N SER A 120 -7.92 2.14 17.15
CA SER A 120 -7.72 3.07 16.03
C SER A 120 -6.80 2.44 14.97
N PRO A 121 -7.32 1.53 14.13
CA PRO A 121 -6.50 0.84 13.13
C PRO A 121 -6.03 1.79 12.03
N VAL A 122 -4.73 1.78 11.76
CA VAL A 122 -4.08 2.56 10.70
C VAL A 122 -3.28 1.62 9.82
N LEU A 123 -3.50 1.67 8.51
CA LEU A 123 -2.65 0.98 7.55
C LEU A 123 -1.50 1.91 7.17
N GLN A 124 -0.27 1.42 7.14
CA GLN A 124 0.90 2.20 6.75
C GLN A 124 1.82 1.39 5.83
N LEU A 125 2.33 2.03 4.77
CA LEU A 125 3.39 1.47 3.94
C LEU A 125 4.75 2.02 4.40
N LEU A 126 5.60 1.15 4.95
CA LEU A 126 6.92 1.54 5.44
C LEU A 126 7.95 1.61 4.29
N ASP A 127 9.04 2.35 4.52
CA ASP A 127 10.17 2.45 3.58
C ASP A 127 10.92 1.14 3.36
N THR A 128 10.64 0.12 4.17
CA THR A 128 11.11 -1.25 3.94
C THR A 128 10.30 -2.00 2.88
N GLY A 129 9.15 -1.45 2.47
CA GLY A 129 8.15 -2.12 1.64
C GLY A 129 7.16 -2.97 2.45
N ASN A 130 7.27 -2.96 3.78
CA ASN A 130 6.32 -3.66 4.65
C ASN A 130 5.04 -2.83 4.79
N LEU A 131 3.93 -3.37 4.31
CA LEU A 131 2.60 -2.86 4.60
C LEU A 131 2.16 -3.40 5.97
N VAL A 132 1.91 -2.50 6.91
CA VAL A 132 1.55 -2.83 8.29
C VAL A 132 0.19 -2.27 8.64
N LEU A 133 -0.56 -3.02 9.43
CA LEU A 133 -1.79 -2.57 10.07
C LEU A 133 -1.49 -2.47 11.56
N VAL A 134 -1.57 -1.25 12.11
CA VAL A 134 -1.19 -0.94 13.50
C VAL A 134 -2.35 -0.27 14.24
N ASP A 135 -2.40 -0.45 15.55
CA ASP A 135 -3.28 0.34 16.41
C ASP A 135 -2.59 1.69 16.72
N GLY A 136 -3.12 2.77 16.18
CA GLY A 136 -2.58 4.13 16.31
C GLY A 136 -2.65 4.69 17.73
N GLU A 137 -3.39 4.06 18.64
CA GLU A 137 -3.41 4.42 20.06
C GLU A 137 -2.39 3.63 20.90
N SER A 138 -1.65 2.69 20.30
CA SER A 138 -0.67 1.90 21.05
C SER A 138 0.61 2.69 21.35
N GLU A 139 1.04 2.66 22.61
CA GLU A 139 2.26 3.34 23.11
C GLU A 139 3.57 2.81 22.49
N SER A 140 3.52 1.65 21.80
CA SER A 140 4.68 1.15 21.05
C SER A 140 4.26 0.43 19.76
N SER A 141 5.01 0.67 18.68
CA SER A 141 4.76 0.07 17.36
C SER A 141 4.85 -1.45 17.34
N ALA A 142 5.64 -2.05 18.24
CA ALA A 142 5.76 -3.51 18.36
C ALA A 142 4.55 -4.16 19.06
N GLN A 143 3.95 -3.47 20.04
CA GLN A 143 2.77 -3.97 20.76
C GLN A 143 1.47 -3.65 19.99
N GLY A 144 1.50 -2.64 19.14
CA GLY A 144 0.36 -2.20 18.32
C GLY A 144 0.25 -2.84 16.94
N CYS A 145 1.22 -3.66 16.50
CA CYS A 145 1.14 -4.32 15.19
C CYS A 145 0.09 -5.43 15.19
N ILE A 146 -0.95 -5.25 14.37
CA ILE A 146 -2.09 -6.18 14.23
C ILE A 146 -1.83 -7.17 13.09
N TRP A 147 -1.25 -6.70 11.99
CA TRP A 147 -0.93 -7.49 10.81
C TRP A 147 0.21 -6.84 10.03
N GLN A 148 1.01 -7.63 9.30
CA GLN A 148 2.02 -7.13 8.38
C GLN A 148 2.22 -8.03 7.17
N SER A 149 2.50 -7.42 6.02
CA SER A 149 2.73 -8.11 4.75
C SER A 149 3.96 -9.02 4.76
N PHE A 150 4.99 -8.68 5.54
CA PHE A 150 6.23 -9.45 5.62
C PHE A 150 6.06 -10.84 6.24
N ASP A 151 4.98 -11.08 6.98
CA ASP A 151 4.65 -12.43 7.48
C ASP A 151 3.94 -13.28 6.41
N TYR A 152 3.57 -12.70 5.26
CA TYR A 152 2.89 -13.35 4.14
C TYR A 152 3.62 -13.05 2.82
N PRO A 153 4.86 -13.54 2.63
CA PRO A 153 5.64 -13.26 1.42
C PRO A 153 5.00 -13.89 0.18
N THR A 154 5.33 -13.34 -1.00
CA THR A 154 4.87 -13.88 -2.29
C THR A 154 6.01 -14.57 -3.03
N ASP A 155 6.53 -13.99 -4.11
CA ASP A 155 7.65 -14.49 -4.90
C ASP A 155 8.97 -13.74 -4.65
N THR A 156 8.91 -12.60 -3.96
CA THR A 156 10.04 -11.73 -3.69
C THR A 156 10.34 -11.63 -2.19
N TRP A 157 11.62 -11.66 -1.84
CA TRP A 157 12.12 -11.41 -0.49
C TRP A 157 12.72 -10.02 -0.39
N LEU A 158 12.17 -9.18 0.48
CA LEU A 158 12.68 -7.83 0.75
C LEU A 158 13.57 -7.82 2.01
N PRO A 159 14.56 -6.90 2.10
CA PRO A 159 15.33 -6.71 3.32
C PRO A 159 14.42 -6.46 4.52
N GLY A 160 14.65 -7.19 5.62
CA GLY A 160 13.85 -7.10 6.84
C GLY A 160 12.75 -8.16 6.98
N MET A 161 12.45 -8.92 5.91
CA MET A 161 11.63 -10.13 6.03
C MET A 161 12.37 -11.20 6.85
N ARG A 162 11.63 -11.90 7.71
CA ARG A 162 12.17 -13.00 8.52
C ARG A 162 11.93 -14.32 7.81
N MET A 163 12.98 -15.14 7.68
CA MET A 163 12.80 -16.56 7.38
C MET A 163 12.42 -17.26 8.67
N VAL A 164 11.21 -17.79 8.73
CA VAL A 164 10.85 -18.74 9.78
C VAL A 164 11.36 -20.10 9.30
N ASP A 165 12.51 -20.52 9.82
CA ASP A 165 12.95 -21.90 9.65
C ASP A 165 11.96 -22.81 10.40
N ASP A 166 11.49 -23.86 9.73
CA ASP A 166 10.51 -24.85 10.22
C ASP A 166 11.09 -25.76 11.35
N ILE A 167 12.09 -25.29 12.10
CA ILE A 167 12.87 -26.08 13.06
C ILE A 167 12.13 -26.26 14.40
N ASP A 168 11.07 -25.49 14.66
CA ASP A 168 10.22 -25.67 15.86
C ASP A 168 8.91 -26.44 15.60
N ALA A 169 8.66 -26.88 14.36
CA ALA A 169 7.64 -27.89 14.10
C ALA A 169 8.17 -29.27 14.48
N GLY A 170 8.12 -29.56 15.78
CA GLY A 170 8.32 -30.91 16.31
C GLY A 170 7.40 -31.92 15.63
N GLY A 171 7.92 -32.55 14.57
CA GLY A 171 7.50 -33.83 14.01
C GLY A 171 6.08 -33.94 13.46
N LYS A 172 5.96 -33.86 12.12
CA LYS A 172 5.65 -35.04 11.30
C LYS A 172 5.76 -34.71 9.81
N SER A 173 6.80 -35.26 9.20
CA SER A 173 6.84 -35.61 7.79
C SER A 173 5.75 -36.63 7.46
N ILE A 174 4.88 -36.31 6.50
CA ILE A 174 4.29 -37.25 5.54
C ILE A 174 4.10 -36.53 4.20
#